data_AF-A0A9E2AJM9-F1
#
_entry.id   AF-A0A9E2AJM9-F1
#
_cell.length_a   1.000
_cell.length_b   1.000
_cell.length_c   1.000
_cell.angle_alpha   90.00
_cell.angle_beta   90.00
_cell.angle_gamma   90.00
#
_symmetry.space_group_name_H-M   'P 1'
#
loop_
_entity.id
_entity.type
_entity.pdbx_description
1 polymer ?
#
loop_
_entity_poly.entity_id
_entity_poly.type
_entity_poly.pdbx_seq_one_letter_code
_entity_poly.pdbx_strand_id
1 'polypeptide(L)'
;MNSDQLIENTTLMHKDHRNWLSQLNFYQDEIKFFQNELASVIQSHMGSLSIIESVDEYKGIFLKKLEKIDDLRHAIASHESSMAASYVDSEAFRKQHQEIRKRLLAFVEEFEMLKKNFKRFAAHND
;
A
#
# COMPACT_ATOMS: atom_id res chain seq x y z
N MET A 1 -17.76 29.73 4.23
CA MET A 1 -18.06 28.37 3.75
C MET A 1 -19.40 27.98 4.35
N ASN A 2 -20.37 27.54 3.55
CA ASN A 2 -21.69 27.11 4.06
C ASN A 2 -21.61 25.67 4.60
N SER A 3 -22.50 25.28 5.51
CA SER A 3 -22.62 23.93 6.07
C SER A 3 -22.73 22.85 4.99
N ASP A 4 -23.39 23.15 3.87
CA ASP A 4 -23.55 22.18 2.78
C ASP A 4 -22.22 21.82 2.10
N GLN A 5 -21.33 22.80 1.93
CA GLN A 5 -19.99 22.58 1.37
C GLN A 5 -19.10 21.76 2.30
N LEU A 6 -19.26 21.94 3.61
CA LEU A 6 -18.54 21.17 4.62
C LEU A 6 -18.93 19.69 4.57
N ILE A 7 -20.24 19.41 4.50
CA ILE A 7 -20.79 18.06 4.42
C ILE A 7 -20.32 17.37 3.13
N GLU A 8 -20.34 18.08 2.00
CA GLU A 8 -19.87 17.56 0.72
C GLU A 8 -18.38 17.18 0.77
N ASN A 9 -17.50 18.07 1.27
CA ASN A 9 -16.08 17.81 1.38
C ASN A 9 -15.76 16.61 2.27
N THR A 10 -16.38 16.54 3.45
CA THR A 10 -16.21 15.42 4.39
C THR A 10 -16.69 14.09 3.79
N THR A 11 -17.80 14.11 3.05
CA THR A 11 -18.32 12.93 2.35
C THR A 11 -17.35 12.44 1.27
N LEU A 12 -16.77 13.35 0.49
CA LEU A 12 -15.78 13.02 -0.54
C LEU A 12 -14.51 12.41 0.08
N MET A 13 -13.99 13.00 1.16
CA MET A 13 -12.81 12.48 1.85
C MET A 13 -13.06 11.09 2.44
N HIS A 14 -14.22 10.86 3.05
CA HIS A 14 -14.60 9.53 3.54
C HIS A 14 -14.62 8.49 2.42
N LYS A 15 -15.19 8.84 1.26
CA LYS A 15 -15.23 7.97 0.07
C LYS A 15 -13.82 7.66 -0.43
N ASP A 16 -12.95 8.66 -0.47
CA ASP A 16 -11.54 8.49 -0.83
C ASP A 16 -10.83 7.53 0.13
N HIS A 17 -10.99 7.68 1.45
CA HIS A 17 -10.43 6.76 2.44
C HIS A 17 -10.88 5.32 2.25
N ARG A 18 -12.18 5.09 2.01
CA ARG A 18 -12.72 3.75 1.74
C ARG A 18 -12.07 3.13 0.50
N ASN A 19 -11.92 3.92 -0.57
CA ASN A 19 -11.26 3.47 -1.78
C ASN A 19 -9.79 3.12 -1.51
N TRP A 20 -9.05 3.99 -0.83
CA TRP A 20 -7.64 3.78 -0.52
C TRP A 20 -7.42 2.54 0.34
N LEU A 21 -8.25 2.32 1.36
CA LEU A 21 -8.20 1.11 2.18
C LEU A 21 -8.46 -0.15 1.34
N SER A 22 -9.41 -0.10 0.40
CA SER A 22 -9.65 -1.22 -0.51
C SER A 22 -8.44 -1.51 -1.40
N GLN A 23 -7.79 -0.47 -1.93
CA GLN A 23 -6.56 -0.65 -2.73
C GLN A 23 -5.43 -1.25 -1.89
N LEU A 24 -5.22 -0.74 -0.66
CA LEU A 24 -4.20 -1.26 0.24
C LEU A 24 -4.45 -2.73 0.62
N ASN A 25 -5.70 -3.14 0.80
CA ASN A 25 -6.06 -4.55 0.99
C ASN A 25 -5.67 -5.40 -0.21
N PHE A 26 -6.02 -4.94 -1.42
CA PHE A 26 -5.66 -5.62 -2.66
C PHE A 26 -4.15 -5.82 -2.79
N TYR A 27 -3.34 -4.77 -2.57
CA TYR A 27 -1.88 -4.89 -2.65
C TYR A 27 -1.29 -5.78 -1.55
N GLN A 28 -1.85 -5.78 -0.34
CA GLN A 28 -1.44 -6.73 0.70
C GLN A 28 -1.67 -8.18 0.25
N ASP A 29 -2.82 -8.47 -0.36
CA ASP A 29 -3.13 -9.81 -0.82
C ASP A 29 -2.26 -10.21 -2.02
N GLU A 30 -1.93 -9.27 -2.92
CA GLU A 30 -0.92 -9.52 -3.97
C GLU A 30 0.47 -9.85 -3.38
N ILE A 31 0.90 -9.17 -2.30
CA ILE A 31 2.17 -9.49 -1.64
C ILE A 31 2.13 -10.91 -1.07
N LYS A 32 1.04 -11.31 -0.42
CA LYS A 32 0.89 -12.69 0.09
C LYS A 32 0.97 -13.71 -1.03
N PHE A 33 0.34 -13.42 -2.17
CA PHE A 33 0.46 -14.27 -3.36
C PHE A 33 1.92 -14.38 -3.81
N PHE A 34 2.65 -13.26 -3.93
CA PHE A 34 4.08 -13.29 -4.31
C PHE A 34 4.96 -14.01 -3.28
N GLN A 35 4.64 -13.94 -2.00
CA GLN A 35 5.35 -14.71 -0.97
C GLN A 35 5.19 -16.22 -1.17
N ASN A 36 4.00 -16.69 -1.56
CA ASN A 36 3.75 -18.09 -1.85
C ASN A 36 4.50 -18.53 -3.12
N GLU A 37 4.46 -17.73 -4.17
CA GLU A 37 5.22 -17.99 -5.41
C GLU A 37 6.72 -18.06 -5.14
N LEU A 38 7.24 -17.13 -4.32
CA LEU A 38 8.64 -17.11 -3.93
C LEU A 38 9.03 -18.36 -3.11
N ALA A 39 8.11 -18.86 -2.28
CA ALA A 39 8.30 -20.11 -1.54
C ALA A 39 8.31 -21.35 -2.46
N SER A 40 7.60 -21.32 -3.58
CA SER A 40 7.67 -22.36 -4.61
C SER A 40 9.03 -22.36 -5.29
N VAL A 41 9.51 -21.18 -5.72
CA VAL A 41 10.81 -21.03 -6.40
C VAL A 41 11.96 -21.57 -5.54
N ILE A 42 12.02 -21.22 -4.25
CA ILE A 42 13.11 -21.71 -3.39
C ILE A 42 13.08 -23.23 -3.21
N GLN A 43 11.91 -23.88 -3.21
CA GLN A 43 11.81 -25.33 -3.09
C GLN A 43 12.40 -26.03 -4.32
N SER A 44 12.19 -25.48 -5.51
CA SER A 44 12.74 -26.02 -6.77
C SER A 44 14.25 -25.81 -6.90
N HIS A 45 14.84 -24.86 -6.17
CA HIS A 45 16.22 -24.39 -6.40
C HIS A 45 17.11 -24.38 -5.15
N MET A 46 16.86 -25.28 -4.18
CA MET A 46 17.56 -25.33 -2.88
C MET A 46 19.10 -25.43 -2.94
N GLY A 47 19.69 -25.74 -4.09
CA GLY A 47 21.15 -25.80 -4.29
C GLY A 47 21.81 -24.55 -4.90
N SER A 48 21.03 -23.55 -5.33
CA SER A 48 21.56 -22.38 -6.04
C SER A 48 21.72 -21.18 -5.12
N LEU A 49 22.97 -20.84 -4.77
CA LEU A 49 23.28 -19.70 -3.91
C LEU A 49 22.73 -18.37 -4.45
N SER A 50 22.78 -18.14 -5.76
CA SER A 50 22.28 -16.90 -6.38
C SER A 50 20.76 -16.75 -6.26
N ILE A 51 20.02 -17.87 -6.33
CA ILE A 51 18.57 -17.89 -6.16
C ILE A 51 18.21 -17.64 -4.69
N ILE A 52 18.97 -18.23 -3.75
CA ILE A 52 18.77 -17.99 -2.31
C ILE A 52 18.96 -16.50 -1.97
N GLU A 53 20.01 -15.87 -2.50
CA GLU A 53 20.26 -14.43 -2.29
C GLU A 53 19.12 -13.57 -2.85
N SER A 54 18.70 -13.84 -4.10
CA SER A 54 17.56 -13.13 -4.71
C SER A 54 16.26 -13.31 -3.91
N VAL A 55 16.04 -14.50 -3.36
CA VAL A 55 14.87 -14.79 -2.51
C VAL A 55 14.89 -13.96 -1.23
N ASP A 56 16.05 -13.83 -0.59
CA ASP A 56 16.19 -13.03 0.63
C ASP A 56 15.94 -11.54 0.36
N GLU A 57 16.46 -11.02 -0.75
CA GLU A 57 16.18 -9.66 -1.21
C GLU A 57 14.68 -9.42 -1.40
N TYR A 58 13.98 -10.30 -2.11
CA TYR A 58 12.53 -10.16 -2.34
C TYR A 58 11.73 -10.25 -1.04
N LYS A 59 12.11 -11.14 -0.10
CA LYS A 59 11.50 -11.20 1.24
C LYS A 59 11.63 -9.86 1.97
N GLY A 60 12.83 -9.27 1.97
CA GLY A 60 13.07 -7.97 2.57
C GLY A 60 12.28 -6.84 1.91
N ILE A 61 12.16 -6.86 0.58
CA ILE A 61 11.34 -5.90 -0.16
C ILE A 61 9.85 -6.04 0.20
N PHE A 62 9.32 -7.27 0.25
CA PHE A 62 7.92 -7.52 0.60
C PHE A 62 7.60 -7.06 2.02
N LEU A 63 8.47 -7.32 2.99
CA LEU A 63 8.31 -6.85 4.37
C LEU A 63 8.20 -5.32 4.41
N LYS A 64 9.12 -4.60 3.76
CA LYS A 64 9.09 -3.13 3.69
C LYS A 64 7.81 -2.59 3.03
N LYS A 65 7.26 -3.30 2.03
CA LYS A 65 5.98 -2.90 1.41
C LYS A 65 4.80 -3.13 2.35
N LEU A 66 4.79 -4.21 3.12
CA LEU A 66 3.76 -4.47 4.13
C LEU A 66 3.79 -3.42 5.24
N GLU A 67 4.97 -3.04 5.73
CA GLU A 67 5.14 -1.94 6.70
C GLU A 67 4.57 -0.62 6.15
N LYS A 68 4.88 -0.28 4.89
CA LYS A 68 4.36 0.94 4.24
C LYS A 68 2.84 0.91 4.06
N ILE A 69 2.25 -0.26 3.81
CA ILE A 69 0.79 -0.43 3.78
C ILE A 69 0.19 -0.13 5.16
N ASP A 70 0.80 -0.65 6.23
CA ASP A 70 0.33 -0.45 7.59
C ASP A 70 0.40 1.03 8.01
N ASP A 71 1.52 1.69 7.72
CA ASP A 71 1.69 3.14 7.92
C ASP A 71 0.63 3.97 7.21
N LEU A 72 0.28 3.61 5.97
CA LEU A 72 -0.76 4.27 5.20
C LEU A 72 -2.15 4.06 5.81
N ARG A 73 -2.45 2.84 6.26
CA ARG A 73 -3.72 2.53 6.97
C ARG A 73 -3.84 3.32 8.26
N HIS A 74 -2.78 3.38 9.05
CA HIS A 74 -2.74 4.17 10.27
C HIS A 74 -2.96 5.67 10.00
N ALA A 75 -2.32 6.22 8.95
CA ALA A 75 -2.53 7.60 8.56
C ALA A 75 -3.98 7.89 8.15
N ILE A 76 -4.59 7.00 7.36
CA ILE A 76 -6.01 7.09 6.97
C ILE A 76 -6.92 7.03 8.19
N ALA A 77 -6.71 6.06 9.09
CA ALA A 77 -7.53 5.88 10.28
C ALA A 77 -7.45 7.07 11.24
N SER A 78 -6.25 7.66 11.39
CA SER A 78 -6.03 8.86 12.19
C SER A 78 -6.74 10.08 11.59
N HIS A 79 -6.67 10.25 10.27
CA HIS A 79 -7.35 11.33 9.55
C HIS A 79 -8.88 11.20 9.64
N GLU A 80 -9.41 9.99 9.44
CA GLU A 80 -10.83 9.68 9.59
C GLU A 80 -11.34 9.93 11.03
N SER A 81 -10.57 9.51 12.03
CA SER A 81 -10.91 9.74 13.45
C SER A 81 -10.95 11.23 13.79
N SER A 82 -10.01 12.01 13.23
CA SER A 82 -9.97 13.47 13.42
C SER A 82 -11.17 14.16 12.78
N MET A 83 -11.61 13.65 11.63
CA MET A 83 -12.82 14.11 10.92
C MET A 83 -14.09 13.87 11.74
N ALA A 84 -14.18 12.72 12.41
CA ALA A 84 -15.33 12.35 13.24
C ALA A 84 -15.37 13.13 14.56
N ALA A 85 -14.21 13.38 15.18
CA ALA A 85 -14.10 14.09 16.45
C ALA A 85 -14.40 15.59 16.31
N SER A 86 -14.14 16.16 15.14
CA SER A 86 -14.28 17.58 14.90
C SER A 86 -14.62 17.80 13.44
N TYR A 87 -15.73 18.49 13.14
CA TYR A 87 -16.12 18.92 11.79
C TYR A 87 -15.13 20.00 11.28
N VAL A 88 -13.85 19.66 11.19
CA VAL A 88 -12.73 20.56 10.95
C VAL A 88 -12.30 20.40 9.50
N ASP A 89 -12.90 21.21 8.64
CA ASP A 89 -12.38 21.45 7.29
C ASP A 89 -11.39 22.63 7.32
N SER A 90 -10.28 22.42 8.02
CA SER A 90 -9.17 23.37 8.06
C SER A 90 -8.23 23.15 6.87
N GLU A 91 -7.46 24.17 6.51
CA GLU A 91 -6.43 24.02 5.48
C GLU A 91 -5.40 22.94 5.85
N ALA A 92 -5.03 22.83 7.14
CA ALA A 92 -4.14 21.79 7.63
C ALA A 92 -4.74 20.39 7.43
N PHE A 93 -6.03 20.22 7.74
CA PHE A 93 -6.75 18.96 7.56
C PHE A 93 -6.81 18.54 6.08
N ARG A 94 -7.09 19.49 5.18
CA ARG A 94 -7.04 19.24 3.72
C ARG A 94 -5.65 18.88 3.24
N LYS A 95 -4.60 19.56 3.73
CA LYS A 95 -3.21 19.23 3.40
C LYS A 95 -2.84 17.82 3.85
N GLN A 96 -3.23 17.41 5.05
CA GLN A 96 -3.00 16.04 5.51
C GLN A 96 -3.64 14.99 4.60
N HIS A 97 -4.89 15.21 4.18
CA HIS A 97 -5.56 14.32 3.22
C HIS A 97 -4.80 14.22 1.89
N GLN A 98 -4.33 15.36 1.35
CA GLN A 98 -3.54 15.39 0.12
C GLN A 98 -2.18 14.69 0.28
N GLU A 99 -1.53 14.80 1.43
CA GLU A 99 -0.27 14.09 1.70
C GLU A 99 -0.47 12.58 1.79
N ILE A 100 -1.58 12.11 2.39
CA ILE A 100 -1.93 10.68 2.38
C ILE A 100 -2.12 10.19 0.94
N ARG A 101 -2.89 10.94 0.13
CA ARG A 101 -3.09 10.65 -1.29
C ARG A 101 -1.77 10.54 -2.04
N LYS A 102 -0.86 11.50 -1.85
CA LYS A 102 0.46 11.52 -2.50
C LYS A 102 1.30 10.31 -2.10
N ARG A 103 1.33 9.95 -0.81
CA ARG A 103 2.04 8.77 -0.31
C ARG A 103 1.47 7.47 -0.89
N LEU A 104 0.15 7.39 -1.03
CA LEU A 104 -0.51 6.24 -1.67
C LEU A 104 -0.14 6.13 -3.15
N LEU A 105 -0.18 7.21 -3.91
CA LEU A 105 0.19 7.20 -5.34
C LEU A 105 1.64 6.78 -5.55
N ALA A 106 2.56 7.28 -4.72
CA ALA A 106 3.96 6.86 -4.74
C ALA A 106 4.11 5.37 -4.38
N PHE A 107 3.34 4.87 -3.41
CA PHE A 107 3.32 3.44 -3.10
C PHE A 107 2.86 2.60 -4.30
N VAL A 108 1.79 3.00 -4.98
CA VAL A 108 1.25 2.30 -6.16
C VAL A 108 2.29 2.21 -7.28
N GLU A 109 2.95 3.32 -7.60
CA GLU A 109 3.99 3.35 -8.64
C GLU A 109 5.16 2.43 -8.31
N GLU A 110 5.67 2.49 -7.07
CA GLU A 110 6.73 1.61 -6.62
C GLU A 110 6.30 0.14 -6.62
N PHE A 111 5.04 -0.16 -6.31
CA PHE A 111 4.50 -1.51 -6.26
C PHE A 111 4.37 -2.12 -7.66
N GLU A 112 3.88 -1.36 -8.64
CA GLU A 112 3.78 -1.83 -10.02
C GLU A 112 5.15 -2.16 -10.62
N MET A 113 6.18 -1.38 -10.27
CA MET A 113 7.55 -1.69 -10.65
C MET A 113 8.05 -3.00 -10.01
N LEU A 114 7.82 -3.17 -8.70
CA LEU A 114 8.13 -4.40 -7.97
C LEU A 114 7.45 -5.61 -8.60
N LYS A 115 6.14 -5.52 -8.87
CA LYS A 115 5.33 -6.58 -9.49
C LYS A 115 5.90 -7.01 -10.84
N LYS A 116 6.30 -6.06 -11.68
CA LYS A 116 6.94 -6.35 -12.98
C LYS A 116 8.27 -7.10 -12.79
N ASN A 117 9.11 -6.66 -11.85
CA ASN A 117 10.41 -7.28 -11.60
C ASN A 117 10.25 -8.69 -11.02
N PHE A 118 9.35 -8.86 -10.05
CA PHE A 118 9.06 -10.15 -9.43
C PHE A 118 8.51 -11.15 -10.43
N LYS A 119 7.53 -10.77 -11.27
CA LYS A 119 6.98 -11.67 -12.30
C LYS A 119 8.05 -12.13 -13.30
N ARG A 120 8.98 -11.25 -13.67
CA ARG A 120 10.12 -11.63 -14.51
C ARG A 120 11.02 -12.62 -13.78
N PHE A 121 11.37 -12.34 -12.53
CA PHE A 121 12.17 -13.26 -11.72
C PHE A 121 11.50 -14.64 -11.60
N ALA A 122 10.22 -14.70 -11.24
CA ALA A 122 9.47 -15.94 -11.11
C ALA A 122 9.46 -16.71 -12.44
N ALA A 123 9.10 -16.08 -13.56
CA ALA A 123 9.04 -16.75 -14.87
C ALA A 123 10.38 -17.27 -15.40
N HIS A 124 11.52 -16.76 -14.93
CA HIS A 124 12.85 -17.28 -15.30
C HIS A 124 13.29 -18.45 -14.41
N ASN A 125 12.65 -18.66 -13.26
CA ASN A 125 13.02 -19.65 -12.25
C ASN A 125 11.88 -20.64 -11.91
N ASP A 126 10.80 -20.61 -12.69
CA ASP A 126 9.72 -21.61 -12.68
C ASP A 126 10.11 -22.82 -13.55
#